data_AF-A0A0A9D607-F1
#
_entry.id   AF-A0A0A9D607-F1
#
_cell.length_a   1.000
_cell.length_b   1.000
_cell.length_c   1.000
_cell.angle_alpha   90.00
_cell.angle_beta   90.00
_cell.angle_gamma   90.00
#
_symmetry.space_group_name_H-M   'P 1'
#
loop_
_entity.id
_entity.type
_entity.pdbx_description
1 polymer ?
#
loop_
_entity_poly.entity_id
_entity_poly.type
_entity_poly.pdbx_seq_one_letter_code
_entity_poly.pdbx_strand_id
1 'polypeptide(L)'
;MPELQGLIQEQNPPVDLCGLHVSEAIHVLNYELNDRRKIARSTGRRLQVIIISSARTPARLTAAVEQYLVEHGLQYTQAQPGLFRVLLQ
;
A
#
# COMPACT_ATOMS: atom_id res chain seq x y z
N MET A 1 -10.99 3.29 30.56
CA MET A 1 -10.66 4.22 29.46
C MET A 1 -9.77 3.50 28.45
N PRO A 2 -10.22 3.13 27.24
CA PRO A 2 -9.34 2.55 26.23
C PRO A 2 -9.31 3.44 24.97
N GLU A 3 -8.54 4.52 25.00
CA GLU A 3 -8.32 5.43 23.86
C GLU A 3 -6.86 5.33 23.35
N LEU A 4 -6.22 4.18 23.52
CA LEU A 4 -4.84 3.93 23.07
C LEU A 4 -4.76 3.07 21.81
N GLN A 5 -5.90 2.70 21.23
CA GLN A 5 -5.94 1.93 19.97
C GLN A 5 -5.79 2.82 18.73
N GLY A 6 -5.97 4.15 18.86
CA GLY A 6 -5.80 5.11 17.76
C GLY A 6 -4.35 5.50 17.44
N LEU A 7 -3.42 5.38 18.40
CA LEU A 7 -2.02 5.80 18.22
C LEU A 7 -1.16 4.80 17.44
N ILE A 8 -1.67 3.58 17.18
CA ILE A 8 -0.91 2.54 16.46
C ILE A 8 -1.10 2.67 14.93
N GLN A 9 -2.10 3.42 14.46
CA GLN A 9 -2.24 3.74 13.04
C GLN A 9 -1.22 4.78 12.54
N GLU A 10 -0.57 5.51 13.45
CA GLU A 10 0.38 6.57 13.08
C GLU A 10 1.71 6.04 12.53
N GLN A 11 2.00 4.74 12.64
CA GLN A 11 3.27 4.14 12.20
C GLN A 11 3.24 3.56 10.77
N ASN A 12 2.12 3.69 10.04
CA ASN A 12 2.05 3.22 8.67
C ASN A 12 1.14 4.10 7.79
N PRO A 13 1.62 5.32 7.43
CA PRO A 13 0.82 6.23 6.61
C PRO A 13 0.46 5.57 5.26
N PRO A 14 -0.71 5.86 4.68
CA PRO A 14 -1.06 5.36 3.36
C PRO A 14 0.01 5.74 2.31
N VAL A 15 0.27 4.82 1.38
CA VAL A 15 1.07 5.11 0.18
C VAL A 15 0.15 5.81 -0.81
N ASP A 16 0.21 7.14 -0.86
CA ASP A 16 -0.53 7.95 -1.82
C ASP A 16 0.26 8.06 -3.13
N LEU A 17 -0.32 7.54 -4.21
CA LEU A 17 0.23 7.57 -5.56
C LEU A 17 -0.60 8.48 -6.49
N CYS A 18 -1.58 9.21 -5.96
CA CYS A 18 -2.47 10.04 -6.75
C CYS A 18 -1.68 11.14 -7.46
N GLY A 19 -1.97 11.33 -8.76
CA GLY A 19 -1.34 12.38 -9.56
C GLY A 19 0.06 12.05 -10.07
N LEU A 20 0.66 10.94 -9.64
CA LEU A 20 1.94 10.46 -10.18
C LEU A 20 1.76 9.83 -11.56
N HIS A 21 2.78 9.94 -12.42
CA HIS A 21 2.84 9.13 -13.63
C HIS A 21 3.00 7.64 -13.26
N VAL A 22 2.54 6.73 -14.12
CA VAL A 22 2.56 5.29 -13.85
C VAL A 22 3.94 4.80 -13.43
N SER A 23 4.99 5.13 -14.18
CA SER A 23 6.35 4.71 -13.87
C SER A 23 6.85 5.24 -12.52
N GLU A 24 6.53 6.49 -12.17
CA GLU A 24 6.91 7.09 -10.89
C GLU A 24 6.16 6.42 -9.73
N ALA A 25 4.85 6.20 -9.91
CA ALA A 25 4.03 5.54 -8.92
C ALA A 25 4.50 4.11 -8.63
N ILE A 26 4.86 3.33 -9.65
CA ILE A 26 5.41 1.98 -9.47
C ILE A 26 6.77 2.03 -8.76
N HIS A 27 7.61 3.01 -9.08
CA HIS A 27 8.88 3.19 -8.39
C HIS A 27 8.69 3.50 -6.89
N VAL A 28 7.82 4.48 -6.57
CA VAL A 28 7.47 4.84 -5.18
C VAL A 28 6.85 3.64 -4.46
N LEU A 29 5.92 2.94 -5.10
CA LEU A 29 5.26 1.76 -4.54
C LEU A 29 6.28 0.66 -4.21
N ASN A 30 7.24 0.40 -5.11
CA ASN A 30 8.28 -0.60 -4.87
C ASN A 30 9.17 -0.23 -3.68
N TYR A 31 9.59 1.04 -3.60
CA TYR A 31 10.40 1.55 -2.49
C TYR A 31 9.68 1.38 -1.15
N GLU A 32 8.44 1.91 -1.06
CA GLU A 32 7.63 1.89 0.17
C GLU A 32 7.33 0.47 0.65
N LEU A 33 6.93 -0.43 -0.26
CA LEU A 33 6.63 -1.81 0.12
C LEU A 33 7.88 -2.58 0.54
N ASN A 34 9.04 -2.32 -0.08
CA ASN A 34 10.29 -2.96 0.33
C ASN A 34 10.76 -2.48 1.70
N ASP A 35 10.66 -1.18 1.99
CA ASP A 35 10.99 -0.64 3.30
C ASP A 35 10.08 -1.24 4.39
N ARG A 36 8.78 -1.18 4.18
CA ARG A 36 7.76 -1.74 5.09
C ARG A 36 7.89 -3.25 5.27
N ARG A 37 8.33 -3.98 4.24
CA ARG A 37 8.61 -5.43 4.35
C ARG A 37 9.84 -5.71 5.20
N LYS A 38 10.87 -4.85 5.17
CA LYS A 38 12.02 -4.98 6.09
C LYS A 38 11.56 -4.78 7.54
N ILE A 39 10.66 -3.81 7.78
CA ILE A 39 10.07 -3.57 9.11
C ILE A 39 9.21 -4.77 9.57
N ALA A 40 8.36 -5.31 8.69
CA ALA A 40 7.55 -6.50 9.01
C ALA A 40 8.45 -7.68 9.43
N ARG A 41 9.53 -7.92 8.69
CA ARG A 41 10.51 -8.98 8.99
C ARG A 41 11.29 -8.73 10.27
N SER A 42 11.75 -7.50 10.51
CA SER A 42 12.53 -7.18 11.72
C SER A 42 11.69 -7.26 12.99
N THR A 43 10.40 -6.97 12.90
CA THR A 43 9.45 -7.07 14.01
C THR A 43 8.82 -8.46 14.14
N GLY A 44 8.95 -9.32 13.13
CA GLY A 44 8.28 -10.63 13.05
C GLY A 44 6.75 -10.52 12.97
N ARG A 45 6.21 -9.33 12.68
CA ARG A 45 4.78 -9.04 12.67
C ARG A 45 4.32 -8.75 11.25
N ARG A 46 3.11 -9.19 10.93
CA ARG A 46 2.46 -8.79 9.68
C ARG A 46 2.13 -7.30 9.72
N LEU A 47 2.33 -6.64 8.59
CA LEU A 47 2.05 -5.22 8.43
C LEU A 47 1.01 -5.05 7.34
N GLN A 48 -0.05 -4.29 7.64
CA GLN A 48 -1.05 -3.92 6.64
C GLN A 48 -0.70 -2.54 6.07
N VAL A 49 -0.59 -2.47 4.75
CA VAL A 49 -0.29 -1.25 4.00
C VAL A 49 -1.53 -0.82 3.21
N ILE A 50 -1.91 0.44 3.32
CA ILE A 50 -2.95 1.05 2.48
C ILE A 50 -2.28 1.76 1.31
N ILE A 51 -2.74 1.51 0.09
CA ILE A 51 -2.27 2.19 -1.13
C ILE A 51 -3.45 2.91 -1.77
N ILE A 52 -3.24 4.17 -2.15
CA ILE A 52 -4.23 5.01 -2.82
C ILE A 52 -3.66 5.37 -4.20
N SER A 53 -4.22 4.78 -5.25
CA SER A 53 -3.82 4.99 -6.65
C SER A 53 -4.77 5.91 -7.42
N SER A 54 -5.95 6.20 -6.86
CA SER A 54 -6.89 7.16 -7.43
C SER A 54 -7.87 7.69 -6.40
N ALA A 55 -8.11 8.99 -6.38
CA ALA A 55 -9.18 9.59 -5.60
C ALA A 55 -10.54 9.64 -6.35
N ARG A 56 -10.52 9.75 -7.70
CA ARG A 56 -11.74 9.84 -8.54
C ARG A 56 -11.64 9.15 -9.92
N THR A 57 -10.67 8.23 -10.09
CA THR A 57 -10.36 7.42 -11.31
C THR A 57 -9.41 8.06 -12.33
N PRO A 58 -8.18 7.51 -12.45
CA PRO A 58 -7.55 7.21 -13.72
C PRO A 58 -7.26 5.70 -13.83
N ALA A 59 -7.93 5.02 -14.76
CA ALA A 59 -7.93 3.56 -14.89
C ALA A 59 -6.53 2.93 -15.07
N ARG A 60 -5.59 3.66 -15.66
CA ARG A 60 -4.26 3.12 -16.00
C ARG A 60 -3.36 2.91 -14.80
N LEU A 61 -3.35 3.85 -13.85
CA LEU A 61 -2.50 3.73 -12.67
C LEU A 61 -3.00 2.62 -11.74
N THR A 62 -4.31 2.58 -11.49
CA THR A 62 -4.92 1.51 -10.69
C THR A 62 -4.63 0.13 -11.28
N ALA A 63 -4.77 -0.03 -12.61
CA ALA A 63 -4.44 -1.29 -13.28
C ALA A 63 -2.94 -1.65 -13.16
N ALA A 64 -2.04 -0.67 -13.29
CA ALA A 64 -0.60 -0.91 -13.12
C ALA A 64 -0.24 -1.32 -11.69
N VAL A 65 -0.88 -0.70 -10.69
CA VAL A 65 -0.70 -1.07 -9.27
C VAL A 65 -1.23 -2.49 -9.04
N GLU A 66 -2.42 -2.84 -9.54
CA GLU A 66 -2.96 -4.18 -9.41
C GLU A 66 -2.05 -5.24 -10.07
N GLN A 67 -1.58 -4.96 -11.29
CA GLN A 67 -0.65 -5.84 -11.99
C GLN A 67 0.64 -6.04 -11.18
N TYR A 68 1.23 -4.96 -10.66
CA TYR A 68 2.40 -5.03 -9.80
C TYR A 68 2.15 -5.93 -8.57
N LEU A 69 1.00 -5.79 -7.89
CA LEU A 69 0.69 -6.61 -6.72
C LEU A 69 0.57 -8.11 -7.08
N VAL A 70 -0.03 -8.43 -8.22
CA VAL A 70 -0.17 -9.81 -8.73
C VAL A 70 1.19 -10.38 -9.13
N GLU A 71 1.99 -9.65 -9.91
CA GLU A 71 3.33 -10.08 -10.36
C GLU A 71 4.28 -10.34 -9.19
N HIS A 72 4.16 -9.54 -8.12
CA HIS A 72 4.94 -9.70 -6.90
C HIS A 72 4.32 -10.70 -5.89
N GLY A 73 3.21 -11.36 -6.23
CA GLY A 73 2.56 -12.37 -5.39
C GLY A 73 2.06 -11.82 -4.05
N LEU A 74 1.69 -10.54 -3.99
CA LEU A 74 1.29 -9.89 -2.75
C LEU A 74 -0.16 -10.17 -2.44
N GLN A 75 -0.43 -10.51 -1.18
CA GLN A 75 -1.80 -10.64 -0.70
C GLN A 75 -2.41 -9.24 -0.59
N TYR A 76 -3.44 -8.98 -1.39
CA TYR A 76 -4.17 -7.73 -1.35
C TYR A 76 -5.68 -7.93 -1.41
N THR A 77 -6.39 -6.93 -0.91
CA THR A 77 -7.82 -6.76 -1.12
C THR A 77 -8.06 -5.33 -1.62
N GLN A 78 -9.01 -5.17 -2.53
CA GLN A 78 -9.40 -3.85 -3.02
C GLN A 78 -10.71 -3.46 -2.35
N ALA A 79 -10.65 -2.48 -1.44
CA ALA A 79 -11.85 -2.05 -0.70
C ALA A 79 -12.78 -1.19 -1.56
N GLN A 80 -12.20 -0.43 -2.50
CA GLN A 80 -12.88 0.40 -3.49
C GLN A 80 -11.95 0.66 -4.66
N PRO A 81 -12.44 1.07 -5.85
CA PRO A 81 -11.61 1.42 -7.00
C PRO A 81 -10.44 2.32 -6.62
N GLY A 82 -9.23 1.83 -6.86
CA GLY A 82 -7.99 2.56 -6.59
C GLY A 82 -7.51 2.57 -5.15
N LEU A 83 -8.18 1.90 -4.21
CA LEU A 83 -7.73 1.75 -2.83
C LEU A 83 -7.45 0.28 -2.50
N PHE A 84 -6.19 -0.04 -2.27
CA PHE A 84 -5.71 -1.39 -1.99
C PHE A 84 -5.28 -1.52 -0.54
N ARG A 85 -5.57 -2.67 0.07
CA ARG A 85 -5.03 -3.11 1.35
C ARG A 85 -4.11 -4.29 1.10
N VAL A 86 -2.83 -4.13 1.36
CA VAL A 86 -1.79 -5.14 1.12
C VAL A 86 -1.28 -5.67 2.45
N LEU A 87 -1.14 -6.99 2.57
CA LEU A 87 -0.58 -7.63 3.75
C LEU A 87 0.89 -8.02 3.47
N LEU A 88 1.79 -7.49 4.29
CA LEU A 88 3.22 -7.80 4.25
C LEU A 88 3.60 -8.72 5.42
N GLN A 89 4.59 -9.58 5.17
CA GLN A 89 5.11 -10.59 6.08
C GLN A 89 6.64 -10.61 6.04
#